data_AF-A0A847NHK1-F1
#
_entry.id   AF-A0A847NHK1-F1
#
_cell.length_a   1.000
_cell.length_b   1.000
_cell.length_c   1.000
_cell.angle_alpha   90.00
_cell.angle_beta   90.00
_cell.angle_gamma   90.00
#
_symmetry.space_group_name_H-M   'P 1'
#
loop_
_entity.id
_entity.type
_entity.pdbx_description
1 polymer ?
#
loop_
_entity_poly.entity_id
_entity_poly.type
_entity_poly.pdbx_seq_one_letter_code
_entity_poly.pdbx_strand_id
1 'polypeptide(L)'
;MNDKEKQILDKLKALKSDYPTIYRYIRYILMVLIVIIPLAIFGLYFIGDHGLVLIRTNLTVGDALAYHGSFLAFIGTVLLGALALWQNEKANKINERLFNLENSRENKVLFEMYFLYVEEFNNIFDPIYVLGKPNDGRSSIDIYNVIKSSQLKSLSIKRRLLLLDKDNSGHTYLEYVMDKYNEILSIVLNPSNSPEDIFKEVMRFIKDNNDNSNRKSLEFMYYIRQKFLKEE
;
A
#
# COMPACT_ATOMS: atom_id res chain seq x y z
N MET A 1 -3.62 -45.56 -18.84
CA MET A 1 -3.03 -44.33 -18.29
C MET A 1 -4.08 -43.24 -18.45
N ASN A 2 -4.57 -42.70 -17.33
CA ASN A 2 -5.71 -41.78 -17.30
C ASN A 2 -5.29 -40.40 -17.80
N ASP A 3 -6.16 -39.67 -18.53
CA ASP A 3 -5.83 -38.35 -19.10
C ASP A 3 -5.38 -37.35 -18.02
N LYS A 4 -5.86 -37.50 -16.79
CA LYS A 4 -5.42 -36.74 -15.62
C LYS A 4 -3.98 -37.05 -15.19
N GLU A 5 -3.55 -38.31 -15.27
CA GLU A 5 -2.17 -38.70 -14.96
C GLU A 5 -1.20 -38.15 -16.00
N LYS A 6 -1.60 -38.14 -17.27
CA LYS A 6 -0.80 -37.58 -18.36
C LYS A 6 -0.63 -36.06 -18.21
N GLN A 7 -1.69 -35.33 -17.86
CA GLN A 7 -1.61 -33.90 -17.55
C GLN A 7 -0.71 -33.59 -16.35
N ILE A 8 -0.76 -34.40 -15.29
CA ILE A 8 0.10 -34.22 -14.12
C ILE A 8 1.56 -34.48 -14.49
N LEU A 9 1.83 -35.53 -15.26
CA LEU A 9 3.17 -35.85 -15.75
C LEU A 9 3.72 -34.74 -16.66
N ASP A 10 2.91 -34.19 -17.54
CA ASP A 10 3.32 -33.09 -18.44
C ASP A 10 3.60 -31.80 -17.66
N LYS A 11 2.79 -31.46 -16.65
CA LYS A 11 3.04 -30.33 -15.75
C LYS A 11 4.32 -30.52 -14.92
N LEU A 12 4.57 -31.72 -14.41
CA LEU A 12 5.81 -32.04 -13.70
C LEU A 12 7.04 -31.94 -14.62
N LYS A 13 6.89 -32.32 -15.89
CA LYS A 13 7.95 -32.23 -16.90
C LYS A 13 8.24 -30.78 -17.29
N ALA A 14 7.22 -29.94 -17.39
CA ALA A 14 7.36 -28.50 -17.61
C ALA A 14 8.03 -27.79 -16.41
N LEU A 15 7.62 -28.12 -15.17
CA LEU A 15 8.27 -27.61 -13.95
C LEU A 15 9.74 -28.01 -13.82
N LYS A 16 10.11 -29.20 -14.31
CA LYS A 16 11.52 -29.64 -14.39
C LYS A 16 12.32 -28.90 -15.47
N SER A 17 11.65 -28.39 -16.50
CA SER A 17 12.26 -27.63 -17.61
C SER A 17 12.50 -26.16 -17.26
N ASP A 18 11.63 -25.57 -16.42
CA ASP A 18 11.74 -24.18 -15.93
C ASP A 18 12.74 -24.00 -14.78
N TYR A 19 13.53 -25.03 -14.46
CA TYR A 19 14.67 -24.86 -13.58
C TYR A 19 15.75 -24.07 -14.33
N PRO A 20 16.13 -22.85 -13.87
CA PRO A 20 17.09 -22.04 -14.60
C PRO A 20 18.37 -22.85 -14.77
N THR A 21 18.81 -23.02 -16.02
CA THR A 21 19.98 -23.82 -16.42
C THR A 21 21.20 -23.54 -15.55
N ILE A 22 21.37 -22.29 -15.09
CA ILE A 22 22.36 -21.83 -14.11
C ILE A 22 22.37 -22.66 -12.82
N TYR A 23 21.21 -22.97 -12.23
CA TYR A 23 21.14 -23.77 -11.00
C TYR A 23 21.58 -25.22 -11.23
N ARG A 24 21.32 -25.78 -12.42
CA ARG A 24 21.82 -27.09 -12.81
C ARG A 24 23.35 -27.11 -12.88
N TYR A 25 23.96 -26.05 -13.42
CA TYR A 25 25.42 -25.91 -13.48
C TYR A 25 26.04 -25.69 -12.10
N ILE A 26 25.45 -24.83 -11.26
CA ILE A 26 25.91 -24.60 -9.88
C ILE A 26 25.88 -25.89 -9.08
N ARG A 27 24.78 -26.65 -9.16
CA ARG A 27 24.66 -27.96 -8.51
C ARG A 27 25.70 -28.96 -8.99
N TYR A 28 25.97 -28.99 -10.30
CA TYR A 28 26.96 -29.89 -10.88
C TYR A 28 28.38 -29.52 -10.43
N ILE A 29 28.72 -28.23 -10.43
CA ILE A 29 30.00 -27.73 -9.91
C ILE A 29 30.14 -28.08 -8.43
N LEU A 30 29.11 -27.85 -7.61
CA LEU A 30 29.12 -28.19 -6.19
C LEU A 30 29.34 -29.69 -5.96
N MET A 31 28.69 -30.54 -6.77
CA MET A 31 28.82 -31.99 -6.71
C MET A 31 30.23 -32.46 -7.11
N VAL A 32 30.79 -31.92 -8.19
CA VAL A 32 32.18 -32.19 -8.62
C VAL A 32 33.16 -31.79 -7.52
N LEU A 33 32.97 -30.62 -6.94
CA LEU A 33 33.91 -30.03 -6.00
C LEU A 33 33.88 -30.75 -4.63
N ILE A 34 32.70 -31.19 -4.18
CA ILE A 34 32.52 -31.91 -2.91
C ILE A 34 32.80 -33.42 -3.04
N VAL A 35 32.54 -34.03 -4.20
CA VAL A 35 32.63 -35.50 -4.36
C VAL A 35 33.85 -35.93 -5.18
N ILE A 36 34.08 -35.29 -6.33
CA ILE A 36 35.12 -35.73 -7.26
C ILE A 36 36.51 -35.33 -6.78
N ILE A 37 36.69 -34.13 -6.20
CA ILE A 37 38.00 -33.69 -5.71
C ILE A 37 38.51 -34.60 -4.56
N PRO A 38 37.70 -34.95 -3.54
CA PRO A 38 38.13 -35.92 -2.52
C PRO A 38 38.43 -37.30 -3.09
N LEU A 39 37.61 -37.80 -4.04
CA LEU A 39 37.85 -39.08 -4.70
C LEU A 39 39.14 -39.08 -5.53
N ALA A 40 39.45 -37.98 -6.21
CA ALA A 40 40.68 -37.83 -7.00
C ALA A 40 41.92 -37.77 -6.10
N ILE A 41 41.85 -37.06 -4.96
CA ILE A 41 42.95 -37.00 -3.99
C ILE A 41 43.15 -38.37 -3.33
N PHE A 42 42.07 -39.07 -2.94
CA PHE A 42 42.15 -40.45 -2.45
C PHE A 42 42.75 -41.41 -3.49
N GLY A 43 42.35 -41.27 -4.76
CA GLY A 43 42.86 -42.08 -5.86
C GLY A 43 44.35 -41.83 -6.16
N LEU A 44 44.78 -40.57 -6.16
CA LEU A 44 46.18 -40.19 -6.30
C LEU A 44 47.04 -40.70 -5.14
N TYR A 45 46.50 -40.68 -3.92
CA TYR A 45 47.16 -41.26 -2.74
C TYR A 45 47.31 -42.78 -2.87
N PHE A 46 46.25 -43.49 -3.29
CA PHE A 46 46.27 -44.94 -3.50
C PHE A 46 47.28 -45.37 -4.59
N ILE A 47 47.44 -44.58 -5.66
CA ILE A 47 48.41 -44.86 -6.73
C ILE A 47 49.86 -44.57 -6.27
N GLY A 48 50.06 -43.55 -5.43
CA GLY A 48 51.37 -43.17 -4.88
C GLY A 48 51.99 -44.24 -3.96
N ASP A 49 51.18 -44.90 -3.14
CA ASP A 49 51.63 -45.99 -2.25
C ASP A 49 51.97 -47.28 -3.01
N HIS A 50 51.46 -47.48 -4.24
CA HIS A 50 51.69 -48.68 -5.07
C HIS A 50 52.82 -48.56 -6.11
N GLY A 51 53.73 -47.58 -5.97
CA GLY A 51 55.07 -47.66 -6.58
C GLY A 51 55.34 -46.86 -7.85
N LEU A 52 54.44 -45.97 -8.30
CA LEU A 52 54.73 -45.00 -9.36
C LEU A 52 54.96 -43.61 -8.74
N VAL A 53 56.19 -43.38 -8.24
CA VAL A 53 56.58 -42.10 -7.63
C VAL A 53 56.82 -41.05 -8.72
N LEU A 54 55.78 -40.33 -9.10
CA LEU A 54 55.88 -39.18 -10.02
C LEU A 54 56.14 -37.85 -9.29
N ILE A 55 55.76 -37.72 -8.00
CA ILE A 55 56.03 -36.54 -7.17
C ILE A 55 56.28 -36.98 -5.72
N ARG A 56 57.47 -36.69 -5.16
CA ARG A 56 57.76 -36.90 -3.73
C ARG A 56 57.19 -35.73 -2.93
N THR A 57 56.01 -35.94 -2.35
CA THR A 57 55.35 -34.94 -1.49
C THR A 57 55.13 -35.56 -0.12
N ASN A 58 55.74 -34.99 0.93
CA ASN A 58 55.54 -35.37 2.34
C ASN A 58 54.21 -34.80 2.88
N LEU A 59 53.11 -34.97 2.16
CA LEU A 59 51.79 -34.61 2.69
C LEU A 59 51.30 -35.75 3.57
N THR A 60 51.02 -35.47 4.84
CA THR A 60 50.32 -36.45 5.68
C THR A 60 48.84 -36.48 5.33
N VAL A 61 48.17 -37.61 5.58
CA VAL A 61 46.71 -37.73 5.41
C VAL A 61 45.97 -36.64 6.20
N GLY A 62 46.52 -36.21 7.33
CA GLY A 62 45.99 -35.11 8.14
C GLY A 62 46.03 -33.75 7.43
N ASP A 63 47.12 -33.44 6.71
CA ASP A 63 47.28 -32.17 5.98
C ASP A 63 46.29 -32.07 4.81
N ALA A 64 46.10 -33.17 4.08
CA ALA A 64 45.13 -33.23 2.98
C ALA A 64 43.69 -33.05 3.48
N LEU A 65 43.34 -33.69 4.60
CA LEU A 65 42.01 -33.57 5.20
C LEU A 65 41.76 -32.15 5.75
N ALA A 66 42.76 -31.53 6.37
CA ALA A 66 42.68 -30.16 6.88
C ALA A 66 42.49 -29.13 5.76
N TYR A 67 43.20 -29.30 4.64
CA TYR A 67 43.02 -28.48 3.44
C TYR A 67 41.59 -28.58 2.91
N HIS A 68 41.03 -29.80 2.83
CA HIS A 68 39.64 -30.01 2.41
C HIS A 68 38.62 -29.35 3.33
N GLY A 69 38.78 -29.49 4.65
CA GLY A 69 37.92 -28.83 5.62
C GLY A 69 37.94 -27.31 5.45
N SER A 70 39.12 -26.74 5.26
CA SER A 70 39.31 -25.29 5.07
C SER A 70 38.70 -24.80 3.74
N PHE A 71 38.88 -25.56 2.66
CA PHE A 71 38.34 -25.22 1.35
C PHE A 71 36.81 -25.34 1.30
N LEU A 72 36.24 -26.37 1.93
CA LEU A 72 34.80 -26.53 2.04
C LEU A 72 34.18 -25.44 2.91
N ALA A 73 34.84 -25.08 4.03
CA ALA A 73 34.42 -23.96 4.88
C ALA A 73 34.43 -22.64 4.11
N PHE A 74 35.49 -22.36 3.33
CA PHE A 74 35.56 -21.18 2.47
C PHE A 74 34.38 -21.11 1.48
N ILE A 75 34.08 -22.21 0.80
CA ILE A 75 32.94 -22.27 -0.14
C ILE A 75 31.62 -22.06 0.59
N GLY A 76 31.44 -22.68 1.77
CA GLY A 76 30.28 -22.47 2.61
C GLY A 76 30.07 -21.01 2.97
N THR A 77 31.14 -20.32 3.41
CA THR A 77 31.10 -18.89 3.73
C THR A 77 30.80 -18.03 2.51
N VAL A 78 31.43 -18.28 1.36
CA VAL A 78 31.17 -17.52 0.12
C VAL A 78 29.72 -17.69 -0.34
N LEU A 79 29.19 -18.91 -0.30
CA LEU A 79 27.80 -19.19 -0.68
C LEU A 79 26.80 -18.57 0.29
N LEU A 80 27.06 -18.64 1.60
CA LEU A 80 26.23 -17.99 2.61
C LEU A 80 26.25 -16.47 2.45
N GLY A 81 27.41 -15.88 2.16
CA GLY A 81 27.53 -14.45 1.86
C GLY A 81 26.75 -14.03 0.62
N ALA A 82 26.87 -14.79 -0.47
CA ALA A 82 26.11 -14.55 -1.70
C ALA A 82 24.60 -14.69 -1.48
N LEU A 83 24.17 -15.71 -0.73
CA LEU A 83 22.76 -15.92 -0.38
C LEU A 83 22.22 -14.77 0.48
N ALA A 84 23.02 -14.29 1.46
CA ALA A 84 22.64 -13.17 2.31
C ALA A 84 22.45 -11.88 1.51
N LEU A 85 23.34 -11.59 0.54
CA LEU A 85 23.20 -10.44 -0.36
C LEU A 85 21.91 -10.54 -1.20
N TRP A 86 21.64 -11.73 -1.77
CA TRP A 86 20.42 -11.95 -2.55
C TRP A 86 19.14 -11.81 -1.71
N GLN A 87 19.15 -12.33 -0.47
CA GLN A 87 18.03 -12.16 0.46
C GLN A 87 17.81 -10.70 0.83
N ASN A 88 18.87 -9.93 1.07
CA ASN A 88 18.80 -8.52 1.39
C ASN A 88 18.21 -7.69 0.23
N GLU A 89 18.68 -7.91 -0.99
CA GLU A 89 18.13 -7.23 -2.17
C GLU A 89 16.64 -7.54 -2.38
N LYS A 90 16.25 -8.80 -2.20
CA LYS A 90 14.84 -9.21 -2.29
C LYS A 90 13.99 -8.60 -1.17
N ALA A 91 14.51 -8.53 0.05
CA ALA A 91 13.82 -7.91 1.18
C ALA A 91 13.60 -6.40 0.94
N ASN A 92 14.61 -5.69 0.44
CA ASN A 92 14.48 -4.28 0.08
C ASN A 92 13.39 -4.05 -0.98
N LYS A 93 13.35 -4.87 -2.04
CA LYS A 93 12.31 -4.79 -3.07
C LYS A 93 10.90 -5.05 -2.51
N ILE A 94 10.77 -5.96 -1.54
CA ILE A 94 9.48 -6.23 -0.88
C ILE A 94 9.07 -5.05 0.01
N ASN A 95 10.02 -4.51 0.79
CA ASN A 95 9.77 -3.37 1.67
C ASN A 95 9.35 -2.13 0.88
N GLU A 96 10.02 -1.83 -0.23
CA GLU A 96 9.65 -0.71 -1.11
C GLU A 96 8.23 -0.88 -1.66
N ARG A 97 7.88 -2.09 -2.13
CA ARG A 97 6.51 -2.39 -2.58
C ARG A 97 5.49 -2.24 -1.46
N LEU A 98 5.80 -2.72 -0.26
CA LEU A 98 4.90 -2.62 0.90
C LEU A 98 4.69 -1.16 1.30
N PHE A 99 5.77 -0.38 1.34
CA PHE A 99 5.73 1.05 1.60
C PHE A 99 4.87 1.80 0.58
N ASN A 100 5.05 1.52 -0.71
CA ASN A 100 4.24 2.15 -1.77
C ASN A 100 2.75 1.76 -1.68
N LEU A 101 2.44 0.51 -1.31
CA LEU A 101 1.08 0.04 -1.08
C LEU A 101 0.43 0.70 0.14
N GLU A 102 1.18 0.83 1.23
CA GLU A 102 0.73 1.49 2.45
C GLU A 102 0.46 2.97 2.20
N ASN A 103 1.38 3.68 1.55
CA ASN A 103 1.20 5.08 1.16
C ASN A 103 0.01 5.25 0.21
N SER A 104 -0.16 4.35 -0.77
CA SER A 104 -1.33 4.37 -1.67
C SER A 104 -2.64 4.14 -0.92
N ARG A 105 -2.63 3.27 0.11
CA ARG A 105 -3.80 3.00 0.94
C ARG A 105 -4.14 4.20 1.82
N GLU A 106 -3.14 4.82 2.44
CA GLU A 106 -3.30 6.04 3.24
C GLU A 106 -3.88 7.18 2.39
N ASN A 107 -3.32 7.41 1.20
CA ASN A 107 -3.81 8.41 0.24
C ASN A 107 -5.28 8.19 -0.15
N LYS A 108 -5.69 6.93 -0.37
CA LYS A 108 -7.10 6.59 -0.62
C LYS A 108 -7.98 6.92 0.58
N VAL A 109 -7.56 6.57 1.80
CA VAL A 109 -8.31 6.87 3.02
C VAL A 109 -8.47 8.39 3.20
N LEU A 110 -7.42 9.17 2.95
CA LEU A 110 -7.48 10.64 3.00
C LEU A 110 -8.43 11.21 1.94
N PHE A 111 -8.34 10.72 0.71
CA PHE A 111 -9.25 11.12 -0.37
C PHE A 111 -10.72 10.86 0.00
N GLU A 112 -11.04 9.68 0.54
CA GLU A 112 -12.37 9.34 1.02
C GLU A 112 -12.84 10.26 2.15
N MET A 113 -11.95 10.66 3.08
CA MET A 113 -12.31 11.62 4.13
C MET A 113 -12.66 13.00 3.56
N TYR A 114 -11.92 13.49 2.56
CA TYR A 114 -12.25 14.74 1.88
C TYR A 114 -13.55 14.65 1.10
N PHE A 115 -13.80 13.51 0.45
CA PHE A 115 -15.06 13.25 -0.24
C PHE A 115 -16.25 13.30 0.74
N LEU A 116 -16.16 12.58 1.86
CA LEU A 116 -17.18 12.59 2.92
C LEU A 116 -17.39 13.99 3.52
N TYR A 117 -16.34 14.78 3.66
CA TYR A 117 -16.45 16.17 4.13
C TYR A 117 -17.28 17.02 3.16
N VAL A 118 -17.02 16.89 1.85
CA VAL A 118 -17.77 17.59 0.80
C VAL A 118 -19.22 17.10 0.73
N GLU A 119 -19.44 15.80 0.85
CA GLU A 119 -20.79 15.20 0.87
C GLU A 119 -21.61 15.70 2.05
N GLU A 120 -21.06 15.68 3.26
CA GLU A 120 -21.75 16.18 4.45
C GLU A 120 -22.03 17.68 4.35
N PHE A 121 -21.16 18.47 3.71
CA PHE A 121 -21.43 19.87 3.39
C PHE A 121 -22.58 20.03 2.38
N ASN A 122 -22.56 19.27 1.29
CA ASN A 122 -23.56 19.38 0.22
C ASN A 122 -24.99 19.12 0.72
N ASN A 123 -25.15 18.34 1.80
CA ASN A 123 -26.44 18.10 2.44
C ASN A 123 -27.21 19.39 2.79
N ILE A 124 -26.54 20.51 3.13
CA ILE A 124 -27.25 21.76 3.46
C ILE A 124 -27.86 22.45 2.24
N PHE A 125 -27.49 22.04 1.03
CA PHE A 125 -28.06 22.53 -0.24
C PHE A 125 -29.13 21.60 -0.80
N ASP A 126 -29.40 20.46 -0.17
CA ASP A 126 -30.53 19.61 -0.50
C ASP A 126 -31.78 20.06 0.29
N PRO A 127 -32.81 20.61 -0.38
CA PRO A 127 -34.02 21.06 0.30
C PRO A 127 -34.76 19.94 1.03
N ILE A 128 -34.74 18.71 0.50
CA ILE A 128 -35.38 17.55 1.14
C ILE A 128 -34.59 17.18 2.39
N TYR A 129 -33.26 17.21 2.30
CA TYR A 129 -32.39 16.96 3.44
C TYR A 129 -32.61 17.98 4.55
N VAL A 130 -32.84 19.27 4.26
CA VAL A 130 -32.94 20.35 5.26
C VAL A 130 -34.36 20.60 5.75
N LEU A 131 -35.32 20.70 4.83
CA LEU A 131 -36.69 21.14 5.10
C LEU A 131 -37.67 19.97 5.29
N GLY A 132 -37.26 18.75 4.94
CA GLY A 132 -38.12 17.57 4.96
C GLY A 132 -38.89 17.37 3.66
N LYS A 133 -39.76 16.37 3.66
CA LYS A 133 -40.56 16.04 2.46
C LYS A 133 -41.68 17.09 2.30
N PRO A 134 -42.17 17.34 1.07
CA PRO A 134 -43.23 18.33 0.85
C PRO A 134 -44.51 18.11 1.68
N ASN A 135 -44.82 16.86 2.02
CA ASN A 135 -46.01 16.48 2.79
C ASN A 135 -45.74 16.34 4.30
N ASP A 136 -44.48 16.44 4.72
CA ASP A 136 -44.02 16.25 6.11
C ASP A 136 -42.82 17.18 6.34
N GLY A 137 -43.13 18.48 6.29
CA GLY A 137 -42.15 19.54 6.48
C GLY A 137 -41.66 19.59 7.93
N ARG A 138 -40.40 19.94 8.10
CA ARG A 138 -39.78 20.01 9.43
C ARG A 138 -40.18 21.27 10.18
N SER A 139 -40.25 21.15 11.50
CA SER A 139 -40.32 22.30 12.38
C SER A 139 -39.02 23.11 12.34
N SER A 140 -39.05 24.38 12.76
CA SER A 140 -37.85 25.24 12.80
C SER A 140 -36.73 24.63 13.67
N ILE A 141 -37.09 23.94 14.76
CA ILE A 141 -36.11 23.29 15.64
C ILE A 141 -35.49 22.06 14.98
N ASP A 142 -36.27 21.32 14.19
CA ASP A 142 -35.75 20.16 13.44
C ASP A 142 -34.86 20.59 12.29
N ILE A 143 -35.21 21.68 11.60
CA ILE A 143 -34.35 22.32 10.59
C ILE A 143 -33.00 22.69 11.21
N TYR A 144 -33.03 23.40 12.35
CA TYR A 144 -31.81 23.74 13.10
C TYR A 144 -30.99 22.49 13.45
N ASN A 145 -31.63 21.47 14.03
CA ASN A 145 -30.95 20.26 14.49
C ASN A 145 -30.26 19.52 13.34
N VAL A 146 -30.89 19.44 12.17
CA VAL A 146 -30.33 18.73 11.01
C VAL A 146 -29.15 19.49 10.42
N ILE A 147 -29.25 20.81 10.24
CA ILE A 147 -28.14 21.64 9.79
C ILE A 147 -26.99 21.56 10.80
N LYS A 148 -27.29 21.67 12.11
CA LYS A 148 -26.29 21.63 13.17
C LYS A 148 -25.59 20.27 13.24
N SER A 149 -26.34 19.19 13.06
CA SER A 149 -25.80 17.82 13.00
C SER A 149 -24.83 17.66 11.83
N SER A 150 -25.21 18.11 10.63
CA SER A 150 -24.33 18.13 9.44
C SER A 150 -23.06 18.95 9.70
N GLN A 151 -23.17 20.16 10.29
CA GLN A 151 -22.03 20.99 10.66
C GLN A 151 -21.06 20.24 11.61
N LEU A 152 -21.59 19.58 12.65
CA LEU A 152 -20.78 18.87 13.63
C LEU A 152 -20.05 17.66 13.01
N LYS A 153 -20.68 16.94 12.09
CA LYS A 153 -20.03 15.86 11.33
C LYS A 153 -18.90 16.40 10.46
N SER A 154 -19.16 17.45 9.67
CA SER A 154 -18.14 18.12 8.87
C SER A 154 -16.98 18.62 9.74
N LEU A 155 -17.27 19.18 10.91
CA LEU A 155 -16.26 19.62 11.87
C LEU A 155 -15.43 18.45 12.44
N SER A 156 -16.07 17.31 12.72
CA SER A 156 -15.40 16.08 13.15
C SER A 156 -14.43 15.57 12.08
N ILE A 157 -14.86 15.56 10.82
CA ILE A 157 -14.00 15.17 9.69
C ILE A 157 -12.84 16.17 9.53
N LYS A 158 -13.11 17.48 9.55
CA LYS A 158 -12.07 18.53 9.52
C LYS A 158 -11.01 18.35 10.61
N ARG A 159 -11.42 18.00 11.85
CA ARG A 159 -10.50 17.72 12.95
C ARG A 159 -9.61 16.51 12.69
N ARG A 160 -10.15 15.45 12.07
CA ARG A 160 -9.37 14.27 11.69
C ARG A 160 -8.37 14.62 10.59
N LEU A 161 -8.79 15.39 9.59
CA LEU A 161 -7.93 15.87 8.51
C LEU A 161 -6.78 16.75 9.02
N LEU A 162 -7.01 17.60 10.03
CA LEU A 162 -5.95 18.38 10.67
C LEU A 162 -4.85 17.52 11.32
N LEU A 163 -5.18 16.30 11.76
CA LEU A 163 -4.22 15.38 12.37
C LEU A 163 -3.49 14.53 11.32
N LEU A 164 -4.22 14.09 10.29
CA LEU A 164 -3.73 13.14 9.29
C LEU A 164 -3.10 13.81 8.06
N ASP A 165 -3.53 15.02 7.71
CA ASP A 165 -3.08 15.75 6.52
C ASP A 165 -2.92 17.25 6.82
N LYS A 166 -1.80 17.59 7.47
CA LYS A 166 -1.49 18.97 7.87
C LYS A 166 -1.31 19.91 6.68
N ASP A 167 -0.87 19.39 5.55
CA ASP A 167 -0.49 20.20 4.38
C ASP A 167 -1.71 20.74 3.63
N ASN A 168 -2.80 19.97 3.56
CA ASN A 168 -4.01 20.40 2.84
C ASN A 168 -5.17 20.79 3.76
N SER A 169 -5.12 20.49 5.06
CA SER A 169 -6.19 20.83 6.01
C SER A 169 -6.35 22.33 6.28
N GLY A 170 -5.41 23.16 5.83
CA GLY A 170 -5.51 24.63 5.83
C GLY A 170 -6.13 25.22 4.55
N HIS A 171 -6.63 24.41 3.63
CA HIS A 171 -7.19 24.89 2.37
C HIS A 171 -8.43 25.78 2.60
N THR A 172 -8.51 26.91 1.89
CA THR A 172 -9.55 27.97 2.04
C THR A 172 -10.98 27.43 1.87
N TYR A 173 -11.14 26.34 1.12
CA TYR A 173 -12.43 25.64 0.99
C TYR A 173 -12.99 25.18 2.36
N LEU A 174 -12.15 24.70 3.28
CA LEU A 174 -12.61 24.22 4.59
C LEU A 174 -13.05 25.36 5.50
N GLU A 175 -12.63 26.59 5.23
CA GLU A 175 -13.11 27.80 5.90
C GLU A 175 -14.43 28.25 5.27
N TYR A 176 -14.48 28.32 3.94
CA TYR A 176 -15.70 28.60 3.17
C TYR A 176 -16.89 27.72 3.60
N VAL A 177 -16.66 26.41 3.77
CA VAL A 177 -17.69 25.48 4.24
C VAL A 177 -18.20 25.86 5.63
N MET A 178 -17.30 26.19 6.56
CA MET A 178 -17.68 26.57 7.92
C MET A 178 -18.45 27.90 7.96
N ASP A 179 -18.06 28.85 7.12
CA ASP A 179 -18.77 30.12 6.98
C ASP A 179 -20.19 29.91 6.47
N LYS A 180 -20.37 29.04 5.45
CA LYS A 180 -21.70 28.73 4.90
C LYS A 180 -22.61 28.00 5.90
N TYR A 181 -22.05 27.12 6.74
CA TYR A 181 -22.81 26.55 7.85
C TYR A 181 -23.27 27.62 8.85
N ASN A 182 -22.39 28.57 9.19
CA ASN A 182 -22.75 29.63 10.12
C ASN A 182 -23.80 30.57 9.54
N GLU A 183 -23.71 30.88 8.25
CA GLU A 183 -24.68 31.70 7.52
C GLU A 183 -26.08 31.08 7.57
N ILE A 184 -26.24 29.81 7.15
CA ILE A 184 -27.56 29.15 7.17
C ILE A 184 -28.08 28.97 8.59
N LEU A 185 -27.23 28.68 9.59
CA LEU A 185 -27.64 28.59 10.99
C LEU A 185 -28.13 29.94 11.52
N SER A 186 -27.53 31.05 11.11
CA SER A 186 -27.96 32.39 11.53
C SER A 186 -29.37 32.74 11.05
N ILE A 187 -29.78 32.22 9.88
CA ILE A 187 -31.14 32.36 9.34
C ILE A 187 -32.15 31.67 10.25
N VAL A 188 -31.84 30.44 10.69
CA VAL A 188 -32.74 29.61 11.49
C VAL A 188 -32.81 30.08 12.94
N LEU A 189 -31.70 30.62 13.47
CA LEU A 189 -31.62 31.14 14.84
C LEU A 189 -32.16 32.56 15.01
N ASN A 190 -32.52 33.25 13.92
CA ASN A 190 -33.01 34.62 14.00
C ASN A 190 -34.37 34.66 14.73
N PRO A 191 -34.45 35.27 15.93
CA PRO A 191 -35.67 35.29 16.73
C PRO A 191 -36.80 36.12 16.10
N SER A 192 -36.49 36.95 15.11
CA SER A 192 -37.47 37.76 14.38
C SER A 192 -38.18 36.99 13.26
N ASN A 193 -37.70 35.81 12.88
CA ASN A 193 -38.27 35.06 11.77
C ASN A 193 -39.43 34.18 12.24
N SER A 194 -40.58 34.28 11.59
CA SER A 194 -41.62 33.26 11.73
C SER A 194 -41.18 31.93 11.07
N PRO A 195 -41.82 30.79 11.37
CA PRO A 195 -41.51 29.53 10.70
C PRO A 195 -41.60 29.60 9.16
N GLU A 196 -42.54 30.39 8.63
CA GLU A 196 -42.69 30.58 7.19
C GLU A 196 -41.55 31.43 6.59
N ASP A 197 -41.07 32.43 7.34
CA ASP A 197 -39.91 33.23 6.94
C ASP A 197 -38.63 32.40 6.95
N ILE A 198 -38.45 31.52 7.95
CA ILE A 198 -37.31 30.59 8.00
C ILE A 198 -37.31 29.71 6.75
N PHE A 199 -38.44 29.13 6.37
CA PHE A 199 -38.54 28.32 5.16
C PHE A 199 -38.13 29.11 3.91
N LYS A 200 -38.68 30.31 3.73
CA LYS A 200 -38.40 31.17 2.58
C LYS A 200 -36.93 31.58 2.51
N GLU A 201 -36.34 32.00 3.62
CA GLU A 201 -34.94 32.43 3.68
C GLU A 201 -33.97 31.26 3.52
N VAL A 202 -34.25 30.07 4.07
CA VAL A 202 -33.44 28.86 3.81
C VAL A 202 -33.49 28.48 2.33
N MET A 203 -34.68 28.49 1.71
CA MET A 203 -34.81 28.21 0.27
C MET A 203 -34.05 29.24 -0.58
N ARG A 204 -34.09 30.52 -0.19
CA ARG A 204 -33.31 31.58 -0.84
C ARG A 204 -31.82 31.32 -0.68
N PHE A 205 -31.34 31.03 0.53
CA PHE A 205 -29.94 30.69 0.80
C PHE A 205 -29.47 29.54 -0.09
N ILE A 206 -30.25 28.44 -0.18
CA ILE A 206 -29.91 27.29 -1.01
C ILE A 206 -29.79 27.74 -2.47
N LYS A 207 -30.82 28.41 -3.01
CA LYS A 207 -30.85 28.85 -4.41
C LYS A 207 -29.68 29.76 -4.77
N ASP A 208 -29.37 30.73 -3.92
CA ASP A 208 -28.36 31.76 -4.20
C ASP A 208 -26.93 31.23 -4.10
N ASN A 209 -26.72 30.15 -3.34
CA ASN A 209 -25.39 29.61 -3.06
C ASN A 209 -25.08 28.27 -3.75
N ASN A 210 -26.07 27.49 -4.17
CA ASN A 210 -25.88 26.12 -4.66
C ASN A 210 -24.86 26.01 -5.80
N ASP A 211 -25.00 26.82 -6.85
CA ASP A 211 -24.12 26.74 -8.03
C ASP A 211 -22.66 27.09 -7.68
N ASN A 212 -22.46 28.15 -6.89
CA ASN A 212 -21.13 28.54 -6.45
C ASN A 212 -20.51 27.51 -5.51
N SER A 213 -21.29 26.92 -4.61
CA SER A 213 -20.86 25.83 -3.74
C SER A 213 -20.44 24.61 -4.57
N ASN A 214 -21.27 24.15 -5.51
CA ASN A 214 -20.95 23.02 -6.37
C ASN A 214 -19.64 23.22 -7.14
N ARG A 215 -19.43 24.42 -7.70
CA ARG A 215 -18.19 24.77 -8.39
C ARG A 215 -16.97 24.69 -7.46
N LYS A 216 -17.05 25.31 -6.28
CA LYS A 216 -15.96 25.28 -5.30
C LYS A 216 -15.67 23.88 -4.76
N SER A 217 -16.71 23.07 -4.52
CA SER A 217 -16.60 21.66 -4.12
C SER A 217 -15.84 20.86 -5.18
N LEU A 218 -16.17 21.06 -6.46
CA LEU A 218 -15.50 20.39 -7.58
C LEU A 218 -14.03 20.80 -7.72
N GLU A 219 -13.76 22.11 -7.69
CA GLU A 219 -12.39 22.66 -7.73
C GLU A 219 -11.53 22.08 -6.58
N PHE A 220 -12.10 22.01 -5.38
CA PHE A 220 -11.44 21.43 -4.23
C PHE A 220 -11.19 19.92 -4.38
N MET A 221 -12.19 19.14 -4.81
CA MET A 221 -12.01 17.70 -5.03
C MET A 221 -10.99 17.40 -6.12
N TYR A 222 -10.92 18.23 -7.16
CA TYR A 222 -9.91 18.13 -8.20
C TYR A 222 -8.49 18.40 -7.64
N TYR A 223 -8.34 19.44 -6.83
CA TYR A 223 -7.09 19.73 -6.11
C TYR A 223 -6.65 18.54 -5.24
N ILE A 224 -7.57 17.99 -4.44
CA ILE A 224 -7.30 16.82 -3.58
C ILE A 224 -6.93 15.58 -4.39
N ARG A 225 -7.63 15.32 -5.52
CA ARG A 225 -7.25 14.24 -6.45
C ARG A 225 -5.82 14.39 -6.94
N GLN A 226 -5.41 15.59 -7.37
CA GLN A 226 -4.04 15.82 -7.85
C GLN A 226 -2.97 15.59 -6.78
N LYS A 227 -3.31 15.76 -5.50
CA LYS A 227 -2.38 15.54 -4.40
C LYS A 227 -2.20 14.06 -4.06
N PHE A 228 -3.29 13.29 -4.03
CA PHE A 228 -3.26 11.90 -3.55
C PHE A 228 -3.25 10.83 -4.63
N LEU A 229 -3.76 11.16 -5.82
CA LEU A 229 -3.99 10.22 -6.90
C LEU A 229 -3.26 10.65 -8.18
N LYS A 230 -2.03 11.17 -8.05
CA LYS A 230 -1.16 11.35 -9.24
C LYS A 230 -1.10 10.02 -9.98
N GLU A 231 -1.73 9.98 -11.14
CA GLU A 231 -1.41 9.02 -12.18
C GLU A 231 0.00 9.39 -12.66
N GLU A 232 0.95 8.49 -12.45
CA GLU A 232 2.22 8.50 -13.18
C GLU A 232 1.96 8.35 -14.69
#